data_AF-A0A2N2YT12-F1
#
_entry.id   AF-A0A2N2YT12-F1
#
_cell.length_a   1.000
_cell.length_b   1.000
_cell.length_c   1.000
_cell.angle_alpha   90.00
_cell.angle_beta   90.00
_cell.angle_gamma   90.00
#
_symmetry.space_group_name_H-M   'P 1'
#
loop_
_entity.id
_entity.type
_entity.pdbx_description
1 polymer ?
#
loop_
_entity_poly.entity_id
_entity_poly.type
_entity_poly.pdbx_seq_one_letter_code
_entity_poly.pdbx_strand_id
1 'polypeptide(L)'
;MMHKIYRYRNLSFVVADETEVLLSVEFKSDGDKGHTAINIPGSNDSEIEDSGTQNIGKGSNLRGDTTTVSTEVANLIPEEDEIRIEYRFNGQLIKEHVNLKSEADRATIILFIKFPAP
;
A
#
# COMPACT_ATOMS: atom_id res chain seq x y z
N MET A 1 -3.34 23.32 -4.33
CA MET A 1 -3.09 21.92 -3.95
C MET A 1 -2.39 21.26 -5.11
N MET A 2 -1.26 20.60 -4.83
CA MET A 2 -0.45 19.94 -5.85
C MET A 2 -0.60 18.44 -5.64
N HIS A 3 -1.28 17.78 -6.58
CA HIS A 3 -1.47 16.34 -6.56
C HIS A 3 -0.35 15.66 -7.34
N LYS A 4 0.27 14.64 -6.73
CA LYS A 4 1.29 13.82 -7.39
C LYS A 4 0.94 12.34 -7.35
N ILE A 5 1.42 11.61 -8.36
CA ILE A 5 1.28 10.16 -8.45
C ILE A 5 2.66 9.52 -8.34
N TYR A 6 2.83 8.67 -7.33
CA TYR A 6 4.04 7.88 -7.09
C TYR A 6 3.78 6.43 -7.50
N ARG A 7 4.67 5.85 -8.32
CA ARG A 7 4.53 4.48 -8.82
C ARG A 7 5.76 3.66 -8.45
N TYR A 8 5.57 2.64 -7.63
CA TYR A 8 6.62 1.72 -7.22
C TYR A 8 6.46 0.40 -7.97
N ARG A 9 7.30 0.20 -8.99
CA ARG A 9 7.32 -1.00 -9.82
C ARG A 9 8.34 -2.00 -9.30
N ASN A 10 8.14 -3.27 -9.65
CA ASN A 10 9.06 -4.38 -9.34
C ASN A 10 9.18 -4.70 -7.85
N LEU A 11 8.14 -4.47 -7.05
CA LEU A 11 8.09 -4.98 -5.69
C LEU A 11 7.81 -6.48 -5.73
N SER A 12 8.41 -7.22 -4.81
CA SER A 12 8.21 -8.67 -4.72
C SER A 12 8.12 -9.14 -3.28
N PHE A 13 7.27 -10.13 -3.02
CA PHE A 13 7.16 -10.77 -1.72
C PHE A 13 7.07 -12.29 -1.88
N VAL A 14 8.07 -13.01 -1.38
CA VAL A 14 8.08 -14.47 -1.37
C VAL A 14 7.29 -14.94 -0.15
N VAL A 15 6.34 -15.84 -0.36
CA VAL A 15 5.48 -16.41 0.70
C VAL A 15 5.13 -17.84 0.32
N ALA A 16 4.93 -18.77 1.25
CA ALA A 16 4.52 -20.13 0.86
C ALA A 16 3.07 -20.16 0.35
N ASP A 17 2.76 -21.13 -0.49
CA ASP A 17 1.47 -21.20 -1.21
C ASP A 17 0.25 -21.30 -0.29
N GLU A 18 0.38 -22.01 0.84
CA GLU A 18 -0.70 -22.18 1.83
C GLU A 18 -0.74 -21.08 2.91
N THR A 19 0.23 -20.15 2.89
CA THR A 19 0.31 -19.08 3.88
C THR A 19 -0.61 -17.93 3.49
N GLU A 20 -1.42 -17.47 4.45
CA GLU A 20 -2.21 -16.26 4.30
C GLU A 20 -1.30 -15.03 4.23
N VAL A 21 -1.69 -14.07 3.40
CA VAL A 21 -0.99 -12.80 3.23
C VAL A 21 -1.85 -11.69 3.81
N LEU A 22 -1.33 -11.06 4.86
CA LEU A 22 -1.91 -9.89 5.50
C LEU A 22 -1.17 -8.66 5.00
N LEU A 23 -1.89 -7.75 4.33
CA LEU A 23 -1.40 -6.42 3.99
C LEU A 23 -1.74 -5.45 5.12
N SER A 24 -0.72 -4.84 5.71
CA SER A 24 -0.87 -3.70 6.62
C SER A 24 -0.46 -2.41 5.94
N VAL A 25 -1.30 -1.39 6.08
CA VAL A 25 -1.02 -0.01 5.67
C VAL A 25 -1.03 0.83 6.93
N GLU A 26 0.03 1.60 7.16
CA GLU A 26 0.16 2.43 8.35
C GLU A 26 0.62 3.84 7.98
N PHE A 27 -0.22 4.81 8.29
CA PHE A 27 0.07 6.23 8.15
C PHE A 27 0.84 6.67 9.38
N LYS A 28 2.06 7.17 9.16
CA LYS A 28 3.00 7.54 10.22
C LYS A 28 2.97 9.03 10.53
N SER A 29 2.53 9.86 9.58
CA SER A 29 2.25 11.27 9.82
C SER A 29 0.88 11.43 10.45
N ASP A 30 0.77 12.23 11.50
CA ASP A 30 -0.48 12.35 12.24
C ASP A 30 -1.57 13.04 11.41
N GLY A 31 -2.77 12.45 11.38
CA GLY A 31 -3.93 13.05 10.74
C GLY A 31 -3.91 13.13 9.21
N ASP A 32 -2.99 12.41 8.57
CA ASP A 32 -3.23 11.96 7.21
C ASP A 32 -4.52 11.12 7.17
N LYS A 33 -5.34 11.40 6.16
CA LYS A 33 -6.50 10.56 5.83
C LYS A 33 -6.33 9.99 4.45
N GLY A 34 -6.68 8.73 4.30
CA GLY A 34 -6.52 8.08 3.01
C GLY A 34 -7.35 6.83 2.85
N HIS A 35 -7.51 6.44 1.59
CA HIS A 35 -8.20 5.24 1.19
C HIS A 35 -7.24 4.38 0.38
N THR A 36 -7.09 3.12 0.74
CA THR A 36 -6.27 2.16 0.01
C THR A 36 -7.12 1.08 -0.62
N ALA A 37 -7.14 1.02 -1.95
CA ALA A 37 -7.73 -0.05 -2.72
C ALA A 37 -6.69 -1.11 -3.06
N ILE A 38 -7.04 -2.38 -2.87
CA ILE A 38 -6.17 -3.55 -3.06
C ILE A 38 -6.79 -4.43 -4.15
N ASN A 39 -6.16 -4.43 -5.32
CA ASN A 39 -6.57 -5.25 -6.44
C ASN A 39 -5.66 -6.47 -6.56
N ILE A 40 -6.24 -7.65 -6.45
CA ILE A 40 -5.52 -8.94 -6.47
C ILE A 40 -5.95 -9.78 -7.67
N PRO A 41 -5.16 -10.79 -8.07
CA PRO A 41 -5.63 -11.76 -9.05
C PRO A 41 -6.95 -12.41 -8.63
N GLY A 42 -7.98 -12.31 -9.46
CA GLY A 42 -9.33 -12.82 -9.17
C GLY A 42 -10.34 -11.70 -8.92
N SER A 43 -11.31 -11.95 -8.04
CA SER A 43 -12.44 -11.04 -7.76
C SER A 43 -12.55 -10.61 -6.29
N ASN A 44 -11.54 -10.93 -5.48
CA ASN A 44 -11.57 -10.72 -4.03
C ASN A 44 -10.81 -9.45 -3.64
N ASP A 45 -11.06 -8.37 -4.38
CA ASP A 45 -10.50 -7.06 -4.06
C ASP A 45 -10.95 -6.60 -2.68
N SER A 46 -10.10 -5.84 -2.01
CA SER A 46 -10.37 -5.34 -0.67
C SER A 46 -9.89 -3.90 -0.52
N GLU A 47 -10.30 -3.26 0.56
CA GLU A 47 -9.97 -1.87 0.87
C GLU A 47 -9.59 -1.70 2.33
N ILE A 48 -8.79 -0.66 2.59
CA ILE A 48 -8.38 -0.19 3.91
C ILE A 48 -8.64 1.32 3.96
N GLU A 49 -9.42 1.77 4.94
CA GLU A 49 -9.53 3.18 5.31
C GLU A 49 -8.45 3.52 6.33
N ASP A 50 -7.75 4.64 6.10
CA ASP A 50 -6.63 5.12 6.89
C ASP A 50 -5.60 3.99 7.18
N SER A 51 -5.25 3.78 8.45
CA SER A 51 -4.38 2.68 8.86
C SER A 51 -5.17 1.42 9.16
N GLY A 52 -4.71 0.28 8.66
CA GLY A 52 -5.40 -0.98 8.88
C GLY A 52 -4.64 -2.18 8.35
N THR A 53 -5.24 -3.36 8.51
CA THR A 53 -4.72 -4.62 8.00
C THR A 53 -5.83 -5.45 7.39
N GLN A 54 -5.58 -6.02 6.22
CA GLN A 54 -6.51 -6.90 5.52
C GLN A 54 -5.84 -8.19 5.08
N ASN A 55 -6.58 -9.30 5.14
CA ASN A 55 -6.20 -10.55 4.50
C ASN A 55 -6.51 -10.44 3.00
N ILE A 56 -5.48 -10.57 2.17
CA ILE A 56 -5.58 -10.43 0.71
C ILE A 56 -5.52 -11.77 -0.02
N GLY A 57 -5.61 -12.88 0.72
CA GLY A 57 -5.62 -14.25 0.21
C GLY A 57 -4.38 -15.06 0.59
N LYS A 58 -4.28 -16.26 0.00
CA LYS A 58 -3.14 -17.16 0.18
C LYS A 58 -2.04 -16.88 -0.84
N GLY A 59 -0.81 -17.27 -0.53
CA GLY A 59 0.33 -17.17 -1.44
C GLY A 59 0.05 -17.74 -2.83
N SER A 60 -0.60 -18.90 -2.92
CA SER A 60 -1.00 -19.56 -4.16
C SER A 60 -1.94 -18.70 -5.02
N ASN A 61 -2.91 -18.04 -4.39
CA ASN A 61 -3.90 -17.19 -5.08
C ASN A 61 -3.24 -15.96 -5.71
N LEU A 62 -2.15 -15.48 -5.10
CA LEU A 62 -1.45 -14.25 -5.50
C LEU A 62 -0.35 -14.48 -6.55
N ARG A 63 -0.09 -15.74 -6.95
CA ARG A 63 0.95 -16.11 -7.94
C ARG A 63 0.64 -15.74 -9.38
N GLY A 64 -0.62 -15.43 -9.69
CA GLY A 64 -1.07 -15.18 -11.05
C GLY A 64 -0.56 -13.84 -11.58
N ASP A 65 -1.47 -12.88 -11.71
CA ASP A 65 -1.16 -11.53 -12.19
C ASP A 65 -0.50 -10.65 -11.12
N THR A 66 -0.20 -9.41 -11.48
CA THR A 66 0.39 -8.43 -10.56
C THR A 66 -0.68 -7.89 -9.62
N THR A 67 -0.48 -8.05 -8.31
CA THR A 67 -1.26 -7.34 -7.30
C THR A 67 -0.93 -5.85 -7.34
N THR A 68 -1.96 -5.01 -7.34
CA THR A 68 -1.81 -3.55 -7.29
C THR A 68 -2.44 -3.01 -6.02
N VAL A 69 -1.68 -2.21 -5.26
CA VAL A 69 -2.18 -1.48 -4.09
C VAL A 69 -2.13 -0.01 -4.41
N SER A 70 -3.28 0.67 -4.36
CA SER A 70 -3.41 2.09 -4.67
C SER A 70 -3.94 2.84 -3.46
N THR A 71 -3.12 3.70 -2.88
CA THR A 71 -3.50 4.59 -1.78
C THR A 71 -3.69 6.00 -2.28
N GLU A 72 -4.85 6.59 -2.02
CA GLU A 72 -5.07 8.03 -2.13
C GLU A 72 -4.99 8.64 -0.74
N VAL A 73 -4.17 9.68 -0.58
CA VAL A 73 -3.93 10.34 0.71
C VAL A 73 -3.92 11.85 0.55
N ALA A 74 -4.44 12.54 1.56
CA ALA A 74 -4.30 13.98 1.71
C ALA A 74 -3.77 14.32 3.11
N ASN A 75 -2.70 15.13 3.14
CA ASN A 75 -2.24 15.76 4.38
C ASN A 75 -2.98 17.10 4.53
N LEU A 76 -4.03 17.08 5.36
CA LEU A 76 -4.87 18.26 5.59
C LEU A 76 -4.43 19.08 6.82
N ILE A 77 -3.50 18.56 7.63
CA ILE A 77 -3.08 19.18 8.89
C ILE A 77 -1.97 20.22 8.62
N PRO A 78 -2.16 21.51 8.94
CA PRO A 78 -1.17 22.55 8.67
C PRO A 78 0.21 22.28 9.25
N GLU A 79 0.28 21.62 10.41
CA GLU A 79 1.49 21.36 11.18
C GLU A 79 2.29 20.13 10.71
N GLU A 80 1.72 19.29 9.86
CA GLU A 80 2.40 18.12 9.31
C GLU A 80 3.10 18.44 8.00
N ASP A 81 4.41 18.24 7.98
CA ASP A 81 5.28 18.64 6.87
C ASP A 81 5.50 17.53 5.84
N GLU A 82 5.09 16.30 6.12
CA GLU A 82 5.26 15.16 5.22
C GLU A 82 4.06 14.21 5.22
N ILE A 83 3.91 13.48 4.12
CA ILE A 83 3.09 12.28 4.04
C ILE A 83 4.04 11.10 4.18
N ARG A 84 3.83 10.26 5.20
CA ARG A 84 4.61 9.04 5.42
C ARG A 84 3.70 7.84 5.60
N ILE A 85 3.87 6.83 4.75
CA ILE A 85 3.05 5.61 4.77
C ILE A 85 3.95 4.37 4.66
N GLU A 86 3.73 3.40 5.54
CA GLU A 86 4.36 2.09 5.49
C GLU A 86 3.41 1.02 4.96
N TYR A 87 3.92 0.16 4.07
CA TYR A 87 3.23 -1.01 3.53
C TYR A 87 3.99 -2.27 3.93
N ARG A 88 3.31 -3.17 4.64
CA ARG A 88 3.88 -4.43 5.15
C ARG A 88 3.07 -5.63 4.69
N PHE A 89 3.74 -6.73 4.33
CA PHE A 89 3.10 -8.04 4.19
C PHE A 89 3.56 -8.96 5.32
N ASN A 90 2.63 -9.53 6.06
CA ASN A 90 2.92 -10.40 7.21
C ASN A 90 3.94 -9.79 8.19
N GLY A 91 3.85 -8.47 8.40
CA GLY A 91 4.75 -7.69 9.27
C GLY A 91 6.07 -7.25 8.61
N GLN A 92 6.46 -7.84 7.47
CA GLN A 92 7.67 -7.45 6.75
C GLN A 92 7.43 -6.17 5.94
N LEU A 93 8.28 -5.16 6.14
CA LEU A 93 8.24 -3.92 5.35
C LEU A 93 8.58 -4.20 3.89
N ILE A 94 7.68 -3.77 3.01
CA ILE A 94 7.82 -3.88 1.55
C ILE A 94 8.18 -2.53 0.97
N LYS A 95 7.48 -1.50 1.43
CA LYS A 95 7.71 -0.14 0.99
C LYS A 95 7.36 0.86 2.07
N GLU A 96 8.24 1.82 2.29
CA GLU A 96 7.93 3.09 2.93
C GLU A 96 7.84 4.16 1.83
N HIS A 97 6.75 4.91 1.82
CA HIS A 97 6.57 6.12 1.03
C HIS A 97 6.78 7.34 1.93
N VAL A 98 7.53 8.31 1.41
CA VAL A 98 7.72 9.62 2.03
C VAL A 98 7.69 10.68 0.94
N ASN A 99 6.92 11.75 1.14
CA ASN A 99 7.06 12.99 0.40
C ASN A 99 6.81 14.19 1.31
N LEU A 100 7.48 15.30 1.04
CA LEU A 100 7.19 16.55 1.76
C LEU A 100 5.85 17.13 1.28
N LYS A 101 5.10 17.77 2.16
CA LYS A 101 3.85 18.48 1.84
C LYS A 101 4.06 19.61 0.84
N SER A 102 5.24 20.24 0.89
CA SER A 102 5.69 21.23 -0.11
C SER A 102 5.84 20.64 -1.52
N GLU A 103 6.07 19.33 -1.64
CA GLU A 103 6.12 18.62 -2.90
C GLU A 103 4.74 18.15 -3.37
N ALA A 104 3.86 17.77 -2.44
CA ALA A 104 2.48 17.40 -2.70
C ALA A 104 1.71 17.29 -1.37
N ASP A 105 0.60 18.02 -1.26
CA ASP A 105 -0.35 17.94 -0.14
C ASP A 105 -1.41 16.84 -0.35
N ARG A 106 -1.46 16.29 -1.57
CA ARG A 106 -2.25 15.11 -1.95
C ARG A 106 -1.40 14.17 -2.79
N ALA A 107 -1.45 12.88 -2.50
CA ALA A 107 -0.70 11.88 -3.25
C ALA A 107 -1.57 10.67 -3.61
N THR A 108 -1.31 10.11 -4.80
CA THR A 108 -1.74 8.75 -5.15
C THR A 108 -0.49 7.88 -5.21
N ILE A 109 -0.45 6.83 -4.41
CA ILE A 109 0.69 5.94 -4.26
C ILE A 109 0.28 4.56 -4.77
N ILE A 110 0.95 4.08 -5.80
CA ILE A 110 0.62 2.82 -6.49
C ILE A 110 1.79 1.86 -6.38
N LEU A 111 1.57 0.72 -5.75
CA LEU A 111 2.52 -0.37 -5.60
C LEU A 111 2.15 -1.49 -6.58
N PHE A 112 3.11 -1.95 -7.36
CA PHE A 112 2.97 -3.12 -8.23
C PHE A 112 3.78 -4.27 -7.63
N ILE A 113 3.10 -5.28 -7.12
CA ILE A 113 3.69 -6.38 -6.36
C ILE A 113 3.54 -7.70 -7.10
N LYS A 114 4.63 -8.47 -7.16
CA LYS A 114 4.63 -9.87 -7.59
C LYS A 114 4.88 -10.80 -6.42
N PHE A 115 4.21 -11.95 -6.42
CA PHE A 115 4.44 -13.00 -5.44
C PHE A 115 5.14 -14.19 -6.12
N PRO A 116 6.48 -14.24 -6.18
CA PRO A 116 7.21 -15.36 -6.80
C PRO A 116 7.19 -16.62 -5.93
N ALA A 117 7.17 -17.80 -6.56
CA ALA A 117 7.26 -19.09 -5.88
C ALA A 117 8.46 -19.16 -4.90
N PRO A 118 8.36 -19.89 -3.78
CA PRO A 118 9.43 -19.98 -2.77
C PRO A 118 10.68 -20.70 -3.28
#